data_AF-A0A4Q7MLR6-F1
#
_entry.id   AF-A0A4Q7MLR6-F1
#
_cell.length_a   1.000
_cell.length_b   1.000
_cell.length_c   1.000
_cell.angle_alpha   90.00
_cell.angle_beta   90.00
_cell.angle_gamma   90.00
#
_symmetry.space_group_name_H-M   'P 1'
#
loop_
_entity.id
_entity.type
_entity.pdbx_description
1 polymer ?
#
loop_
_entity_poly.entity_id
_entity_poly.type
_entity_poly.pdbx_seq_one_letter_code
_entity_poly.pdbx_strand_id
1 'polypeptide(L)'
;MGAVIGSFGISTAHWYGADPEWRAALEADARGMHGRRLHIEEAPTKLTYYHRGLHVPGRQLRVPARIEFHRKPVYETYGLEPHDYPRVFADPDARSKHRMADDNSLCLFFVNDPATKRWTSDKGLQSLIVMIADHLFHEDIWRETDEWPIPDAPHGFQ
;
A
#
# COMPACT_ATOMS: atom_id res chain seq x y z
N MET A 1 -23.13 -36.21 0.84
CA MET A 1 -22.16 -35.86 -0.22
C MET A 1 -21.91 -34.36 -0.10
N GLY A 2 -20.91 -33.97 0.69
CA GLY A 2 -20.56 -32.57 0.91
C GLY A 2 -19.39 -32.19 0.01
N ALA A 3 -19.60 -31.24 -0.89
CA ALA A 3 -18.52 -30.65 -1.66
C ALA A 3 -17.77 -29.65 -0.76
N VAL A 4 -16.51 -29.96 -0.45
CA VAL A 4 -15.59 -29.00 0.15
C VAL A 4 -15.06 -28.14 -1.00
N ILE A 5 -15.45 -26.87 -1.00
CA ILE A 5 -14.92 -25.87 -1.92
C ILE A 5 -13.50 -25.57 -1.41
N GLY A 6 -12.50 -26.07 -2.13
CA GLY A 6 -11.10 -25.85 -1.79
C GLY A 6 -10.76 -24.36 -1.88
N SER A 7 -10.26 -23.80 -0.78
CA SER A 7 -9.59 -22.51 -0.77
C SER A 7 -8.37 -22.59 -1.69
N PHE A 8 -8.31 -21.72 -2.70
CA PHE A 8 -7.14 -21.58 -3.57
C PHE A 8 -6.01 -20.93 -2.79
N GLY A 9 -5.20 -21.74 -2.13
CA GLY A 9 -3.93 -21.30 -1.58
C GLY A 9 -3.01 -20.94 -2.75
N ILE A 10 -2.70 -19.65 -2.90
CA ILE A 10 -1.64 -19.20 -3.81
C ILE A 10 -0.34 -19.87 -3.36
N SER A 11 0.21 -20.73 -4.22
CA SER A 11 1.48 -21.41 -3.94
C SER A 11 2.60 -20.37 -3.78
N THR A 12 3.26 -20.37 -2.62
CA THR A 12 4.40 -19.50 -2.29
C THR A 12 5.62 -19.68 -3.20
N ALA A 13 5.62 -20.68 -4.09
CA ALA A 13 6.65 -20.85 -5.12
C ALA A 13 6.48 -19.90 -6.32
N HIS A 14 5.26 -19.45 -6.60
CA HIS A 14 4.94 -18.58 -7.73
C HIS A 14 4.99 -17.11 -7.34
N TRP A 15 5.54 -16.26 -8.22
CA TRP A 15 5.56 -14.83 -8.02
C TRP A 15 4.13 -14.28 -8.16
N TYR A 16 3.48 -13.93 -7.05
CA TYR A 16 2.09 -13.43 -7.05
C TYR A 16 1.91 -12.19 -7.95
N GLY A 17 2.93 -11.34 -8.08
CA GLY A 17 2.89 -10.19 -8.99
C GLY A 17 2.83 -10.56 -10.48
N ALA A 18 3.09 -11.81 -10.85
CA ALA A 18 2.88 -12.35 -12.20
C ALA A 18 1.62 -13.21 -12.32
N ASP A 19 0.85 -13.39 -11.24
CA ASP A 19 -0.40 -14.13 -11.23
C ASP A 19 -1.54 -13.24 -11.79
N PRO A 20 -2.15 -13.61 -12.93
CA PRO A 20 -3.20 -12.82 -13.55
C PRO A 20 -4.49 -12.74 -12.72
N GLU A 21 -4.82 -13.75 -11.91
CA GLU A 21 -6.01 -13.73 -11.06
C GLU A 21 -5.83 -12.77 -9.89
N TRP A 22 -4.68 -12.86 -9.21
CA TRP A 22 -4.34 -11.91 -8.15
C TRP A 22 -4.31 -10.48 -8.67
N ARG A 23 -3.71 -10.24 -9.85
CA ARG A 23 -3.68 -8.91 -10.47
C ARG A 23 -5.07 -8.42 -10.87
N ALA A 24 -5.91 -9.28 -11.43
CA ALA A 24 -7.27 -8.89 -11.80
C ALA A 24 -8.07 -8.45 -10.56
N ALA A 25 -7.96 -9.19 -9.46
CA ALA A 25 -8.60 -8.82 -8.19
C ALA A 25 -8.02 -7.51 -7.62
N LEU A 26 -6.69 -7.38 -7.59
CA LEU A 26 -6.01 -6.19 -7.08
C LEU A 26 -6.40 -4.94 -7.89
N GLU A 27 -6.44 -5.04 -9.22
CA GLU A 27 -6.56 -3.89 -10.12
C GLU A 27 -8.00 -3.54 -10.53
N ALA A 28 -8.98 -4.36 -10.12
CA ALA A 28 -10.38 -4.34 -10.59
C ALA A 28 -10.96 -2.92 -10.68
N ASP A 29 -10.90 -2.15 -9.60
CA ASP A 29 -11.45 -0.80 -9.55
C ASP A 29 -10.44 0.28 -10.00
N ALA A 30 -9.15 0.06 -9.70
CA ALA A 30 -8.13 1.08 -9.88
C ALA A 30 -7.93 1.46 -11.36
N ARG A 31 -8.05 0.51 -12.28
CA ARG A 31 -7.90 0.78 -13.73
C ARG A 31 -8.99 1.72 -14.24
N GLY A 32 -10.24 1.53 -13.83
CA GLY A 32 -11.35 2.38 -14.24
C GLY A 32 -11.26 3.79 -13.66
N MET A 33 -10.84 3.91 -12.40
CA MET A 33 -10.80 5.19 -11.69
C MET A 33 -9.58 6.06 -12.06
N HIS A 34 -8.42 5.44 -12.27
CA HIS A 34 -7.16 6.16 -12.48
C HIS A 34 -6.71 6.19 -13.93
N GLY A 35 -7.16 5.24 -14.75
CA GLY A 35 -6.84 5.15 -16.17
C GLY A 35 -5.36 5.41 -16.44
N ARG A 36 -5.07 6.42 -17.26
CA ARG A 36 -3.71 6.79 -17.70
C ARG A 36 -2.81 7.37 -16.61
N ARG A 37 -3.33 7.66 -15.40
CA ARG A 37 -2.51 8.13 -14.27
C ARG A 37 -1.79 6.99 -13.57
N LEU A 38 -2.25 5.76 -13.77
CA LEU A 38 -1.62 4.56 -13.26
C LEU A 38 -0.72 3.97 -14.35
N HIS A 39 0.57 3.88 -14.06
CA HIS A 39 1.56 3.20 -14.88
C HIS A 39 2.11 2.00 -14.10
N ILE A 40 2.40 0.92 -14.80
CA ILE A 40 2.86 -0.34 -14.19
C ILE A 40 4.20 -0.69 -14.81
N GLU A 41 5.16 -1.02 -13.96
CA GLU A 41 6.43 -1.65 -14.35
C GLU A 41 6.50 -3.03 -13.74
N GLU A 42 6.80 -4.02 -14.59
CA GLU A 42 6.85 -5.43 -14.22
C GLU A 42 8.30 -5.91 -14.30
N ALA A 43 8.78 -6.51 -13.22
CA ALA A 43 10.07 -7.16 -13.14
C ALA A 43 9.93 -8.57 -12.53
N PRO A 44 10.92 -9.47 -12.73
CA PRO A 44 10.84 -10.85 -12.23
C PRO A 44 10.69 -11.01 -10.72
N THR A 45 11.02 -9.96 -9.96
CA THR A 45 10.99 -9.97 -8.47
C THR A 45 10.22 -8.80 -7.88
N LYS A 46 9.70 -7.88 -8.70
CA LYS A 46 9.05 -6.66 -8.24
C LYS A 46 7.97 -6.20 -9.23
N LEU A 47 6.85 -5.77 -8.70
CA LEU A 47 5.76 -5.17 -9.45
C LEU A 47 5.54 -3.77 -8.88
N THR A 48 5.68 -2.77 -9.74
CA THR A 48 5.61 -1.37 -9.31
C THR A 48 4.46 -0.67 -9.99
N TYR A 49 3.61 -0.03 -9.19
CA TYR A 49 2.59 0.90 -9.66
C TYR A 49 3.05 2.32 -9.40
N TYR A 50 3.07 3.14 -10.44
CA TYR A 50 3.29 4.58 -10.37
C TYR A 50 1.97 5.31 -10.57
N HIS A 51 1.55 6.06 -9.57
CA HIS A 51 0.43 6.98 -9.69
C HIS A 51 0.97 8.39 -9.93
N ARG A 52 0.71 8.98 -11.09
CA ARG A 52 1.31 10.26 -11.52
C ARG A 52 0.80 11.51 -10.81
N GLY A 53 -0.26 11.40 -10.01
CA GLY A 53 -0.81 12.56 -9.33
C GLY A 53 -2.07 12.28 -8.54
N LEU A 54 -1.89 11.76 -7.32
CA LEU A 54 -2.93 11.59 -6.32
C LEU A 54 -3.54 12.95 -5.95
N HIS A 55 -4.84 12.95 -5.73
CA HIS A 55 -5.49 14.07 -5.08
C HIS A 55 -5.41 13.83 -3.57
N VAL A 56 -4.73 14.74 -2.86
CA VAL A 56 -4.69 14.77 -1.41
C VAL A 56 -5.60 15.92 -0.97
N PRO A 57 -6.58 15.69 -0.10
CA PRO A 57 -7.43 16.77 0.44
C PRO A 57 -6.58 17.93 0.98
N GLY A 58 -7.01 19.17 0.76
CA GLY A 58 -6.27 20.37 1.18
C GLY A 58 -5.09 20.77 0.28
N ARG A 59 -4.59 19.89 -0.60
CA ARG A 59 -3.51 20.23 -1.53
C ARG A 59 -4.01 20.66 -2.90
N GLN A 60 -3.41 21.73 -3.43
CA GLN A 60 -3.61 22.17 -4.81
C GLN A 60 -2.82 21.31 -5.82
N LEU A 61 -1.59 20.95 -5.46
CA LEU A 61 -0.73 20.13 -6.30
C LEU A 61 -1.03 18.65 -6.11
N ARG A 62 -0.98 17.91 -7.22
CA ARG A 62 -1.13 16.47 -7.22
C ARG A 62 0.15 15.80 -6.77
N VAL A 63 0.04 14.73 -5.99
CA VAL A 63 1.20 14.04 -5.40
C VAL A 63 1.49 12.74 -6.15
N PRO A 64 2.67 12.58 -6.77
CA PRO A 64 3.08 11.29 -7.32
C PRO A 64 3.27 10.26 -6.20
N ALA A 65 2.86 9.02 -6.45
CA ALA A 65 3.12 7.91 -5.53
C ALA A 65 3.66 6.69 -6.27
N ARG A 66 4.50 5.92 -5.59
CA ARG A 66 5.05 4.64 -6.07
C ARG A 66 4.69 3.56 -5.07
N ILE A 67 4.05 2.50 -5.52
CA ILE A 67 3.65 1.33 -4.73
C ILE A 67 4.42 0.13 -5.26
N GLU A 68 5.19 -0.52 -4.41
CA GLU A 68 6.01 -1.67 -4.77
C GLU A 68 5.56 -2.93 -4.05
N PHE A 69 5.28 -3.96 -4.84
CA PHE A 69 5.10 -5.32 -4.37
C PHE A 69 6.37 -6.11 -4.66
N HIS A 70 6.88 -6.82 -3.65
CA HIS A 70 8.15 -7.55 -3.73
C HIS A 70 7.92 -9.05 -3.60
N ARG A 71 8.60 -9.85 -4.45
CA ARG A 71 8.55 -11.33 -4.38
C ARG A 71 9.13 -11.84 -3.09
N LYS A 72 10.25 -11.24 -2.70
CA LYS A 72 10.99 -11.49 -1.47
C LYS A 72 11.42 -10.13 -0.94
N PRO A 73 10.63 -9.50 -0.06
CA PRO A 73 10.97 -8.22 0.54
C PRO A 73 12.37 -8.26 1.16
N VAL A 74 13.14 -7.20 0.95
CA VAL A 74 14.42 -6.97 1.63
C VAL A 74 14.25 -6.11 2.89
N TYR A 75 13.00 -5.83 3.25
CA TYR A 75 12.55 -5.07 4.41
C TYR A 75 11.65 -5.95 5.28
N GLU A 76 11.51 -5.57 6.55
CA GLU A 76 10.67 -6.30 7.49
C GLU A 76 9.18 -6.18 7.12
N THR A 77 8.53 -7.34 7.03
CA THR A 77 7.08 -7.46 6.85
C THR A 77 6.36 -7.77 8.15
N TYR A 78 7.09 -7.94 9.25
CA TYR A 78 6.56 -8.19 10.59
C TYR A 78 5.60 -9.39 10.64
N GLY A 79 5.89 -10.43 9.86
CA GLY A 79 5.08 -11.64 9.77
C GLY A 79 3.86 -11.55 8.85
N LEU A 80 3.67 -10.42 8.15
CA LEU A 80 2.66 -10.29 7.11
C LEU A 80 3.13 -10.89 5.79
N GLU A 81 2.18 -11.37 4.98
CA GLU A 81 2.48 -11.81 3.63
C GLU A 81 2.97 -10.63 2.76
N PRO A 82 3.98 -10.82 1.89
CA PRO A 82 4.52 -9.74 1.06
C PRO A 82 3.49 -8.99 0.21
N HIS A 83 2.44 -9.68 -0.24
CA HIS A 83 1.37 -9.06 -1.03
C HIS A 83 0.45 -8.16 -0.20
N ASP A 84 0.46 -8.27 1.13
CA ASP A 84 -0.33 -7.45 2.05
C ASP A 84 0.52 -6.38 2.77
N TYR A 85 1.82 -6.29 2.46
CA TYR A 85 2.72 -5.28 3.00
C TYR A 85 3.57 -4.61 1.89
N PRO A 86 2.92 -3.92 0.93
CA PRO A 86 3.62 -3.23 -0.14
C PRO A 86 4.41 -2.03 0.40
N ARG A 87 5.51 -1.71 -0.27
CA ARG A 87 6.32 -0.54 0.05
C ARG A 87 5.82 0.67 -0.72
N VAL A 88 5.41 1.73 0.00
CA VAL A 88 4.75 2.88 -0.62
C VAL A 88 5.54 4.15 -0.40
N PHE A 89 5.80 4.90 -1.47
CA PHE A 89 6.56 6.15 -1.43
C PHE A 89 5.74 7.29 -2.03
N ALA A 90 5.68 8.40 -1.31
CA ALA A 90 5.15 9.68 -1.75
C ALA A 90 5.82 10.79 -0.93
N ASP A 91 6.02 11.97 -1.51
CA ASP A 91 6.71 13.10 -0.88
C ASP A 91 8.00 12.70 -0.12
N PRO A 92 9.03 12.19 -0.82
CA PRO A 92 10.20 11.58 -0.17
C PRO A 92 11.01 12.53 0.72
N ASP A 93 10.83 13.85 0.60
CA ASP A 93 11.55 14.85 1.40
C ASP A 93 10.68 15.45 2.53
N ALA A 94 9.41 15.08 2.63
CA ALA A 94 8.52 15.61 3.63
C ALA A 94 8.75 14.95 4.99
N ARG A 95 8.79 15.78 6.04
CA ARG A 95 8.79 15.29 7.43
C ARG A 95 7.46 14.61 7.73
N SER A 96 7.52 13.49 8.45
CA SER A 96 6.35 12.75 8.94
C SER A 96 6.75 11.84 10.09
N LYS A 97 5.81 11.61 11.02
CA LYS A 97 5.97 10.64 12.10
C LYS A 97 5.63 9.20 11.68
N HIS A 98 4.89 9.01 10.59
CA HIS A 98 4.49 7.68 10.10
C HIS A 98 5.23 7.32 8.82
N ARG A 99 6.55 7.31 8.90
CA ARG A 99 7.42 6.81 7.83
C ARG A 99 8.38 5.77 8.38
N MET A 100 8.73 4.83 7.50
CA MET A 100 9.68 3.77 7.82
C MET A 100 11.09 4.34 7.83
N ALA A 101 11.83 4.09 8.90
CA ALA A 101 13.12 4.74 9.15
C ALA A 101 14.23 4.34 8.16
N ASP A 102 14.11 3.16 7.55
CA ASP A 102 15.10 2.55 6.67
C ASP A 102 15.07 3.09 5.24
N ASP A 103 13.89 3.43 4.70
CA ASP A 103 13.77 3.90 3.30
C ASP A 103 12.78 5.05 3.08
N ASN A 104 12.22 5.61 4.16
CA ASN A 104 11.27 6.72 4.14
C ASN A 104 9.93 6.44 3.44
N SER A 105 9.58 5.18 3.21
CA SER A 105 8.23 4.78 2.78
C SER A 105 7.16 5.09 3.84
N LEU A 106 5.91 5.19 3.40
CA LEU A 106 4.76 5.46 4.28
C LEU A 106 4.44 4.26 5.16
N CYS A 107 4.24 4.50 6.45
CA CYS A 107 3.71 3.52 7.40
C CYS A 107 2.18 3.66 7.45
N LEU A 108 1.48 2.91 6.58
CA LEU A 108 0.06 3.13 6.30
C LEU A 108 -0.90 2.56 7.36
N PHE A 109 -0.49 1.53 8.10
CA PHE A 109 -1.29 0.90 9.13
C PHE A 109 -0.40 0.19 10.15
N PHE A 110 -0.95 -0.11 11.33
CA PHE A 110 -0.23 -0.85 12.36
C PHE A 110 -0.23 -2.35 12.05
N VAL A 111 0.93 -3.00 12.01
CA VAL A 111 1.07 -4.40 11.56
C VAL A 111 0.30 -5.42 12.42
N ASN A 112 0.16 -5.14 13.73
CA ASN A 112 -0.56 -6.02 14.66
C ASN A 112 -2.08 -5.74 14.71
N ASP A 113 -2.58 -4.74 13.97
CA ASP A 113 -4.02 -4.58 13.86
C ASP A 113 -4.64 -5.80 13.13
N PRO A 114 -5.89 -6.17 13.44
CA PRO A 114 -6.59 -7.21 12.69
C PRO A 114 -6.69 -6.83 11.20
N ALA A 115 -6.77 -7.82 10.33
CA ALA A 115 -6.86 -7.61 8.87
C ALA A 115 -8.00 -6.66 8.47
N THR A 116 -9.08 -6.58 9.24
CA THR A 116 -10.19 -5.64 9.02
C THR A 116 -9.78 -4.17 9.14
N LYS A 117 -8.73 -3.84 9.89
CA LYS A 117 -8.21 -2.48 10.10
C LYS A 117 -6.95 -2.16 9.28
N ARG A 118 -6.28 -3.17 8.71
CA ARG A 118 -5.13 -2.98 7.81
C ARG A 118 -5.57 -2.93 6.36
N TRP A 119 -4.67 -2.56 5.45
CA TRP A 119 -4.88 -2.93 4.05
C TRP A 119 -4.43 -4.38 3.82
N THR A 120 -5.13 -5.06 2.91
CA THR A 120 -4.81 -6.41 2.41
C THR A 120 -5.10 -6.43 0.91
N SER A 121 -4.39 -7.24 0.15
CA SER A 121 -4.45 -7.24 -1.32
C SER A 121 -5.84 -7.53 -1.89
N ASP A 122 -6.66 -8.31 -1.18
CA ASP A 122 -8.06 -8.60 -1.50
C ASP A 122 -8.99 -7.37 -1.43
N LYS A 123 -8.56 -6.30 -0.74
CA LYS A 123 -9.28 -5.00 -0.73
C LYS A 123 -9.02 -4.16 -1.98
N GLY A 124 -8.03 -4.55 -2.78
CA GLY A 124 -7.71 -3.92 -4.05
C GLY A 124 -6.82 -2.69 -3.94
N LEU A 125 -6.21 -2.32 -5.07
CA LEU A 125 -5.29 -1.22 -5.22
C LEU A 125 -5.97 0.14 -5.02
N GLN A 126 -7.26 0.24 -5.35
CA GLN A 126 -8.02 1.47 -5.16
C GLN A 126 -8.10 1.85 -3.68
N SER A 127 -8.40 0.90 -2.78
CA SER A 127 -8.47 1.20 -1.35
C SER A 127 -7.09 1.58 -0.79
N LEU A 128 -6.01 0.98 -1.32
CA LEU A 128 -4.65 1.38 -0.95
C LEU A 128 -4.38 2.83 -1.37
N ILE A 129 -4.76 3.21 -2.61
CA ILE A 129 -4.61 4.57 -3.12
C ILE A 129 -5.36 5.59 -2.25
N VAL A 130 -6.57 5.27 -1.80
CA VAL A 130 -7.33 6.13 -0.87
C VAL A 130 -6.60 6.26 0.47
N MET A 131 -6.16 5.14 1.05
CA MET A 131 -5.39 5.13 2.30
C MET A 131 -4.10 5.96 2.20
N ILE A 132 -3.43 5.96 1.04
CA ILE A 132 -2.25 6.81 0.80
C ILE A 132 -2.63 8.29 0.82
N ALA A 133 -3.72 8.68 0.15
CA ALA A 133 -4.17 10.07 0.13
C ALA A 133 -4.58 10.56 1.53
N ASP A 134 -5.31 9.74 2.29
CA ASP A 134 -5.71 10.05 3.67
C ASP A 134 -4.47 10.18 4.58
N HIS A 135 -3.51 9.28 4.44
CA HIS A 135 -2.25 9.34 5.17
C HIS A 135 -1.51 10.66 4.91
N LEU A 136 -1.34 11.04 3.64
CA LEU A 136 -0.66 12.29 3.27
C LEU A 136 -1.38 13.53 3.81
N PHE A 137 -2.71 13.51 3.84
CA PHE A 137 -3.52 14.56 4.46
C PHE A 137 -3.32 14.64 5.98
N HIS A 138 -3.24 13.49 6.66
CA HIS A 138 -2.93 13.46 8.09
C HIS A 138 -1.52 13.99 8.38
N GLU A 139 -0.55 13.70 7.50
CA GLU A 139 0.77 14.31 7.60
C GLU A 139 0.73 15.83 7.44
N ASP A 140 -0.13 16.38 6.56
CA ASP A 140 -0.31 17.82 6.41
C ASP A 140 -0.81 18.45 7.71
N ILE A 141 -1.87 17.88 8.28
CA ILE A 141 -2.42 18.35 9.57
C ILE A 141 -1.35 18.29 10.66
N TRP A 142 -0.65 17.16 10.79
CA TRP A 142 0.39 17.02 11.80
C TRP A 142 1.54 18.02 11.60
N ARG A 143 1.93 18.33 10.36
CA ARG A 143 2.95 19.36 10.12
C ARG A 143 2.49 20.75 10.55
N GLU A 144 1.18 21.02 10.51
CA GLU A 144 0.60 22.31 10.91
C GLU A 144 0.34 22.40 12.42
N THR A 145 -0.08 21.31 13.06
CA THR A 145 -0.59 21.32 14.44
C THR A 145 0.29 20.57 15.44
N ASP A 146 1.24 19.77 14.96
CA ASP A 146 1.98 18.74 15.72
C ASP A 146 1.08 17.64 16.34
N GLU A 147 -0.19 17.60 15.96
CA GLU A 147 -1.19 16.61 16.39
C GLU A 147 -1.66 15.77 15.21
N TRP A 148 -1.81 14.46 15.43
CA TRP A 148 -2.35 13.58 14.39
C TRP A 148 -3.86 13.49 14.50
N PRO A 149 -4.59 13.64 13.39
CA PRO A 149 -6.04 13.89 13.41
C PRO A 149 -6.89 12.67 13.76
N ILE A 150 -6.28 11.50 13.89
CA ILE A 150 -6.94 10.24 14.25
C ILE A 150 -6.17 9.55 15.38
N PRO A 151 -6.73 8.52 16.05
CA PRO A 151 -5.99 7.75 17.04
C PRO A 151 -4.64 7.27 16.48
N ASP A 152 -3.59 7.62 17.20
CA ASP A 152 -2.21 7.40 16.79
C ASP A 152 -1.74 5.98 17.14
N ALA A 153 -1.26 5.24 16.15
CA ALA A 153 -0.74 3.90 16.37
C ALA A 153 0.69 3.93 16.91
N PRO A 154 1.13 2.92 17.70
CA PRO A 154 2.52 2.85 18.16
C PRO A 154 3.54 2.87 17.02
N HIS A 155 4.61 3.66 17.16
CA HIS A 155 5.71 3.76 16.20
C HIS A 155 6.93 2.93 16.62
N GLY A 156 7.86 2.74 15.68
CA GLY A 156 9.20 2.22 16.01
C GLY A 156 9.25 0.73 16.35
N PHE A 157 8.36 -0.09 15.78
CA PHE A 157 8.51 -1.55 15.86
C PHE A 157 9.84 -1.96 15.20
N GLN A 158 10.75 -2.44 16.06
CA GLN A 158 12.02 -3.05 15.70
C GLN A 158 11.89 -4.57 15.73
#